data_AF-X1PUE3-F1
#
_entry.id   AF-X1PUE3-F1
#
_cell.length_a   1.000
_cell.length_b   1.000
_cell.length_c   1.000
_cell.angle_alpha   90.00
_cell.angle_beta   90.00
_cell.angle_gamma   90.00
#
_symmetry.space_group_name_H-M   'P 1'
#
loop_
_entity.id
_entity.type
_entity.pdbx_description
1 polymer ?
#
loop_
_entity_poly.entity_id
_entity_poly.type
_entity_poly.pdbx_seq_one_letter_code
_entity_poly.pdbx_strand_id
1 'polypeptide(L)'
;MNTREEIISLLSKSEKPLGPKIIAFELKKSSVNIRKILSNLCKEGKITRAGYGEYRSSVNVLDKSVNVKNKSVNVEAPEAKELINKEIWKYRKAYFKRLKISNPEAYGKIRKAKNRYLKEWRSRNPDYNKIWLKAYYKKYPERIREYQRRYWLKRAMSQGEGG
;
A
#
# COMPACT_ATOMS: atom_id res chain seq x y z
N MET A 1 -31.18 7.26 -18.13
CA MET A 1 -30.14 7.10 -17.08
C MET A 1 -30.79 6.50 -15.84
N ASN A 2 -30.07 5.63 -15.12
CA ASN A 2 -30.58 5.03 -13.89
C ASN A 2 -30.45 6.03 -12.74
N THR A 3 -31.52 6.22 -11.94
CA THR A 3 -31.51 7.10 -10.76
C THR A 3 -30.33 6.84 -9.83
N ARG A 4 -29.87 5.59 -9.74
CA ARG A 4 -28.73 5.20 -8.93
C ARG A 4 -27.41 5.81 -9.42
N GLU A 5 -27.20 5.83 -10.73
CA GLU A 5 -26.00 6.37 -11.38
C GLU A 5 -25.99 7.90 -11.31
N GLU A 6 -27.15 8.53 -11.47
CA GLU A 6 -27.32 9.98 -11.33
C GLU A 6 -26.92 10.45 -9.93
N ILE A 7 -27.35 9.74 -8.88
CA ILE A 7 -26.96 10.05 -7.48
C ILE A 7 -25.44 9.91 -7.29
N ILE A 8 -24.83 8.86 -7.83
CA ILE A 8 -23.38 8.66 -7.72
C ILE A 8 -22.61 9.76 -8.46
N SER A 9 -23.04 10.10 -9.68
CA SER A 9 -22.43 11.19 -10.46
C SER A 9 -22.53 12.52 -9.72
N LEU A 10 -23.68 12.82 -9.15
CA LEU A 10 -23.94 14.03 -8.38
C LEU A 10 -23.05 14.12 -7.13
N LEU A 11 -22.98 13.04 -6.35
CA LEU A 11 -22.10 12.93 -5.18
C LEU A 11 -20.60 12.95 -5.52
N SER A 12 -20.22 12.58 -6.75
CA SER A 12 -18.83 12.64 -7.23
C SER A 12 -18.39 14.05 -7.61
N LYS A 13 -19.34 14.90 -8.02
CA LYS A 13 -19.09 16.30 -8.39
C LYS A 13 -19.20 17.26 -7.20
N SER A 14 -19.86 16.85 -6.12
CA SER A 14 -20.03 17.65 -4.92
C SER A 14 -18.81 17.57 -3.99
N GLU A 15 -18.21 18.72 -3.64
CA GLU A 15 -17.14 18.79 -2.65
C GLU A 15 -17.63 18.55 -1.20
N LYS A 16 -18.89 18.90 -0.93
CA LYS A 16 -19.55 18.76 0.36
C LYS A 16 -20.43 17.51 0.40
N PRO A 17 -20.66 16.91 1.59
CA PRO A 17 -21.64 15.85 1.71
C PRO A 17 -23.03 16.38 1.37
N LEU A 18 -23.86 15.54 0.75
CA LEU A 18 -25.21 15.94 0.39
C LEU A 18 -26.24 15.11 1.15
N GLY A 19 -27.28 15.81 1.61
CA GLY A 19 -28.43 15.21 2.26
C GLY A 19 -29.49 14.74 1.25
N PRO A 20 -30.38 13.80 1.64
CA PRO A 20 -31.44 13.29 0.77
C PRO A 20 -32.37 14.36 0.19
N LYS A 21 -32.60 15.46 0.90
CA LYS A 21 -33.44 16.58 0.44
C LYS A 21 -32.79 17.36 -0.72
N ILE A 22 -31.49 17.61 -0.63
CA ILE A 22 -30.74 18.36 -1.64
C ILE A 22 -30.64 17.52 -2.92
N ILE A 23 -30.29 16.24 -2.78
CA ILE A 23 -30.21 15.29 -3.90
C ILE A 23 -31.58 15.14 -4.59
N ALA A 24 -32.67 15.08 -3.81
CA ALA A 24 -34.02 15.01 -4.34
C ALA A 24 -34.41 16.26 -5.16
N PHE A 25 -34.00 17.43 -4.68
CA PHE A 25 -34.24 18.71 -5.36
C PHE A 25 -33.49 18.76 -6.70
N GLU A 26 -32.19 18.44 -6.71
CA GLU A 26 -31.37 18.48 -7.93
C GLU A 26 -31.81 17.45 -8.98
N LEU A 27 -32.20 16.24 -8.55
CA LEU A 27 -32.65 15.19 -9.45
C LEU A 27 -34.15 15.27 -9.79
N LYS A 28 -34.88 16.26 -9.25
CA LYS A 28 -36.34 16.40 -9.38
C LYS A 28 -37.10 15.10 -9.04
N LYS A 29 -36.71 14.44 -7.95
CA LYS A 29 -37.23 13.13 -7.51
C LYS A 29 -37.77 13.17 -6.09
N SER A 30 -38.62 12.20 -5.74
CA SER A 30 -39.16 12.10 -4.38
C SER A 30 -38.06 11.82 -3.35
N SER A 31 -38.02 12.63 -2.30
CA SER A 31 -37.05 12.49 -1.19
C SER A 31 -37.14 11.14 -0.47
N VAL A 32 -38.31 10.51 -0.45
CA VAL A 32 -38.52 9.17 0.13
C VAL A 32 -37.81 8.11 -0.71
N ASN A 33 -37.92 8.19 -2.04
CA ASN A 33 -37.26 7.26 -2.94
C ASN A 33 -35.74 7.41 -2.88
N ILE A 34 -35.23 8.65 -2.88
CA ILE A 34 -33.81 8.95 -2.72
C ILE A 34 -33.27 8.35 -1.41
N ARG A 35 -34.00 8.45 -0.29
CA ARG A 35 -33.58 7.88 0.99
C ARG A 35 -33.42 6.35 0.94
N LYS A 36 -34.35 5.65 0.28
CA LYS A 36 -34.27 4.20 0.06
C LYS A 36 -33.06 3.83 -0.81
N ILE A 37 -32.85 4.56 -1.92
CA ILE A 37 -31.73 4.32 -2.82
C ILE A 37 -30.39 4.58 -2.13
N LEU A 38 -30.24 5.67 -1.39
CA LEU A 38 -29.03 5.99 -0.62
C LEU A 38 -28.74 4.92 0.43
N SER A 39 -29.76 4.40 1.12
CA SER A 39 -29.57 3.32 2.08
C SER A 39 -29.05 2.04 1.40
N ASN A 40 -29.57 1.70 0.23
CA ASN A 40 -29.10 0.54 -0.54
C ASN A 40 -27.69 0.76 -1.09
N LEU A 41 -27.39 1.93 -1.65
CA LEU A 41 -26.04 2.27 -2.14
C LEU A 41 -25.00 2.28 -1.02
N CYS A 42 -25.38 2.69 0.19
CA CYS A 42 -24.52 2.64 1.37
C CYS A 42 -24.27 1.19 1.83
N LYS A 43 -25.27 0.31 1.78
CA LYS A 43 -25.10 -1.13 2.04
C LYS A 43 -24.23 -1.82 0.99
N GLU A 44 -24.32 -1.37 -0.26
CA GLU A 44 -23.49 -1.83 -1.39
C GLU A 44 -22.06 -1.25 -1.38
N GLY A 45 -21.74 -0.35 -0.45
CA GLY A 45 -20.41 0.27 -0.37
C GLY A 45 -20.09 1.24 -1.51
N LYS A 46 -21.08 1.68 -2.30
CA LYS A 46 -20.92 2.63 -3.43
C LYS A 46 -20.92 4.11 -2.99
N ILE A 47 -21.35 4.38 -1.77
CA ILE A 47 -21.32 5.69 -1.12
C ILE A 47 -21.06 5.50 0.38
N THR A 48 -20.53 6.53 1.05
CA THR A 48 -20.30 6.53 2.50
C THR A 48 -21.17 7.55 3.21
N ARG A 49 -21.53 7.29 4.46
CA ARG A 49 -22.17 8.27 5.34
C ARG A 49 -21.12 9.23 5.88
N ALA A 50 -21.35 10.53 5.75
CA ALA A 50 -20.44 11.58 6.22
C ALA A 50 -20.81 12.14 7.61
N GLY A 51 -21.94 11.72 8.17
CA GLY A 51 -22.50 12.24 9.43
C GLY A 51 -23.84 12.96 9.20
N TYR A 52 -24.64 13.12 10.25
CA TYR A 52 -25.91 13.89 10.25
C TYR A 52 -26.92 13.53 9.13
N GLY A 53 -26.90 12.29 8.64
CA GLY A 53 -27.79 11.84 7.57
C GLY A 53 -27.36 12.27 6.16
N GLU A 54 -26.12 12.75 6.00
CA GLU A 54 -25.51 13.12 4.73
C GLU A 54 -24.60 12.02 4.17
N TYR A 55 -24.42 12.07 2.85
CA TYR A 55 -23.69 11.07 2.09
C TYR A 55 -22.59 11.71 1.25
N ARG A 56 -21.49 11.00 1.06
CA ARG A 56 -20.43 11.33 0.09
C ARG A 56 -20.26 10.18 -0.87
N SER A 57 -19.78 10.48 -2.07
CA SER A 57 -19.28 9.43 -2.96
C SER A 57 -18.21 8.65 -2.21
N SER A 58 -18.34 7.32 -2.17
CA SER A 58 -17.19 6.51 -1.84
C SER A 58 -16.28 6.65 -3.05
N VAL A 59 -15.36 7.60 -3.01
CA VAL A 59 -14.20 7.54 -3.89
C VAL A 59 -13.64 6.17 -3.63
N ASN A 60 -13.84 5.26 -4.59
CA ASN A 60 -13.17 4.00 -4.59
C ASN A 60 -11.68 4.34 -4.64
N VAL A 61 -11.06 4.42 -3.47
CA VAL A 61 -9.68 3.96 -3.23
C VAL A 61 -9.65 2.42 -3.36
N LEU A 62 -10.55 1.88 -4.18
CA LEU A 62 -10.96 0.50 -4.35
C LEU A 62 -11.16 0.17 -5.84
N ASP A 63 -10.62 1.00 -6.73
CA ASP A 63 -9.86 0.45 -7.85
C ASP A 63 -8.41 0.34 -7.41
N LYS A 64 -8.11 -0.70 -6.62
CA LYS A 64 -6.74 -1.21 -6.49
C LYS A 64 -6.26 -1.90 -7.77
N SER A 65 -6.94 -1.73 -8.90
CA SER A 65 -6.36 -1.98 -10.21
C SER A 65 -5.66 -0.71 -10.68
N VAL A 66 -4.34 -0.67 -10.53
CA VAL A 66 -3.52 0.23 -11.35
C VAL A 66 -3.57 -0.34 -12.77
N ASN A 67 -4.27 0.35 -13.68
CA ASN A 67 -4.30 -0.04 -15.08
C ASN A 67 -2.92 0.19 -15.71
N VAL A 68 -2.03 -0.79 -15.57
CA VAL A 68 -0.79 -0.87 -16.33
C VAL A 68 -1.06 -1.80 -17.51
N LYS A 69 -1.43 -1.23 -18.67
CA LYS A 69 -1.52 -1.93 -19.96
C LYS A 69 -2.36 -3.23 -19.95
N ASN A 70 -3.68 -3.11 -19.99
CA ASN A 70 -4.62 -4.16 -20.45
C ASN A 70 -4.53 -5.55 -19.77
N LYS A 71 -4.10 -5.63 -18.51
CA LYS A 71 -4.24 -6.85 -17.69
C LYS A 71 -4.85 -6.52 -16.34
N SER A 72 -6.04 -7.04 -16.07
CA SER A 72 -6.65 -7.04 -14.74
C SER A 72 -5.88 -8.00 -13.85
N VAL A 73 -5.04 -7.48 -12.97
CA VAL A 73 -4.29 -8.29 -12.00
C VAL A 73 -5.07 -8.33 -10.69
N ASN A 74 -5.51 -9.52 -10.29
CA ASN A 74 -6.18 -9.73 -9.00
C ASN A 74 -5.16 -9.51 -7.86
N VAL A 75 -5.37 -8.46 -7.06
CA VAL A 75 -4.47 -7.97 -6.01
C VAL A 75 -4.33 -8.96 -4.83
N GLU A 76 -5.23 -9.94 -4.72
CA GLU A 76 -5.16 -10.94 -3.66
C GLU A 76 -4.16 -12.07 -3.92
N ALA A 77 -3.82 -12.31 -5.19
CA ALA A 77 -2.86 -13.33 -5.58
C ALA A 77 -1.45 -13.01 -5.06
N PRO A 78 -0.70 -14.00 -4.52
CA PRO A 78 0.63 -13.77 -3.95
C PRO A 78 1.61 -13.14 -4.96
N GLU A 79 1.54 -13.54 -6.23
CA GLU A 79 2.38 -13.00 -7.31
C GLU A 79 2.06 -11.52 -7.61
N ALA A 80 0.78 -11.14 -7.58
CA ALA A 80 0.36 -9.75 -7.74
C ALA A 80 0.87 -8.87 -6.59
N LYS A 81 0.80 -9.39 -5.36
CA LYS A 81 1.33 -8.69 -4.17
C LYS A 81 2.83 -8.49 -4.28
N GLU A 82 3.57 -9.48 -4.77
CA GLU A 82 5.02 -9.34 -5.00
C GLU A 82 5.34 -8.26 -6.02
N LEU A 83 4.62 -8.23 -7.17
CA LEU A 83 4.82 -7.22 -8.21
C LEU A 83 4.51 -5.80 -7.71
N ILE A 84 3.39 -5.63 -7.01
CA ILE A 84 3.01 -4.35 -6.41
C ILE A 84 4.06 -3.91 -5.39
N ASN A 85 4.51 -4.82 -4.51
CA ASN A 85 5.54 -4.51 -3.52
C ASN A 85 6.87 -4.10 -4.16
N LYS A 86 7.27 -4.76 -5.25
CA LYS A 86 8.46 -4.39 -6.04
C LYS A 86 8.33 -2.97 -6.58
N GLU A 87 7.19 -2.63 -7.16
CA GLU A 87 7.00 -1.29 -7.76
C GLU A 87 6.91 -0.20 -6.67
N ILE A 88 6.20 -0.44 -5.58
CA ILE A 88 6.19 0.46 -4.40
C ILE A 88 7.62 0.69 -3.89
N TRP A 89 8.43 -0.37 -3.81
CA TRP A 89 9.81 -0.27 -3.35
C TRP A 89 10.66 0.59 -4.29
N LYS A 90 10.49 0.43 -5.60
CA LYS A 90 11.17 1.24 -6.62
C LYS A 90 10.83 2.72 -6.49
N TYR A 91 9.54 3.06 -6.37
CA TYR A 91 9.11 4.45 -6.15
C TYR A 91 9.65 5.03 -4.84
N ARG A 92 9.59 4.28 -3.73
CA ARG A 92 10.16 4.71 -2.44
C ARG A 92 11.65 4.98 -2.55
N LYS A 93 12.41 4.11 -3.23
CA LYS A 93 13.85 4.28 -3.43
C LYS A 93 14.16 5.53 -4.24
N ALA A 94 13.42 5.78 -5.32
CA ALA A 94 13.56 6.99 -6.13
C ALA A 94 13.22 8.25 -5.32
N TYR A 95 12.13 8.23 -4.56
CA TYR A 95 11.73 9.31 -3.66
C TYR A 95 12.84 9.63 -2.66
N PHE A 96 13.38 8.64 -1.94
CA PHE A 96 14.47 8.87 -0.98
C PHE A 96 15.76 9.38 -1.64
N LYS A 97 16.06 8.95 -2.87
CA LYS A 97 17.21 9.46 -3.63
C LYS A 97 17.03 10.95 -3.93
N ARG A 98 15.84 11.36 -4.38
CA ARG A 98 15.50 12.78 -4.63
C ARG A 98 15.49 13.58 -3.33
N LEU A 99 14.84 13.07 -2.29
CA LEU A 99 14.75 13.73 -0.98
C LEU A 99 16.13 14.00 -0.38
N LYS A 100 17.08 13.08 -0.53
CA LYS A 100 18.46 13.28 -0.08
C LYS A 100 19.12 14.50 -0.72
N ILE A 101 18.77 14.82 -1.97
CA ILE A 101 19.32 15.95 -2.74
C ILE A 101 18.52 17.22 -2.45
N SER A 102 17.18 17.15 -2.49
CA SER A 102 16.31 18.34 -2.37
C SER A 102 16.11 18.81 -0.93
N ASN A 103 16.11 17.91 0.05
CA ASN A 103 15.95 18.26 1.46
C ASN A 103 16.73 17.25 2.36
N PRO A 104 18.05 17.46 2.51
CA PRO A 104 18.90 16.55 3.27
C PRO A 104 18.54 16.50 4.77
N GLU A 105 17.98 17.58 5.33
CA GLU A 105 17.57 17.64 6.73
C GLU A 105 16.38 16.71 7.00
N ALA A 106 15.34 16.78 6.17
CA ALA A 106 14.18 15.88 6.23
C ALA A 106 14.60 14.42 6.04
N TYR A 107 15.48 14.16 5.06
CA TYR A 107 16.07 12.83 4.87
C TYR A 107 16.80 12.33 6.13
N GLY A 108 17.59 13.20 6.77
CA GLY A 108 18.29 12.92 8.01
C GLY A 108 17.34 12.55 9.16
N LYS A 109 16.25 13.30 9.34
CA LYS A 109 15.19 13.04 10.33
C LYS A 109 14.57 11.66 10.14
N ILE A 110 14.17 11.32 8.91
CA ILE A 110 13.58 10.01 8.58
C ILE A 110 14.58 8.88 8.85
N ARG A 111 15.84 9.06 8.45
CA ARG A 111 16.89 8.05 8.67
C ARG A 111 17.16 7.81 10.15
N LYS A 112 17.23 8.88 10.95
CA LYS A 112 17.40 8.79 12.42
C LYS A 112 16.24 8.06 13.07
N ALA A 113 15.00 8.41 12.71
CA ALA A 113 13.80 7.74 13.23
C ALA A 113 13.78 6.24 12.90
N LYS A 114 14.08 5.87 11.66
CA LYS A 114 14.20 4.47 11.23
C LYS A 114 15.26 3.71 12.04
N ASN A 115 16.43 4.32 12.23
CA ASN A 115 17.51 3.69 13.00
C ASN A 115 17.14 3.49 14.47
N ARG A 116 16.45 4.47 15.08
CA ARG A 116 15.95 4.37 16.46
C ARG A 116 14.96 3.21 16.60
N TYR A 117 13.95 3.17 15.73
CA TYR A 117 12.99 2.07 15.68
C TYR A 117 13.69 0.71 15.53
N LEU A 118 14.64 0.59 14.61
CA LEU A 118 15.38 -0.67 14.41
C LEU A 118 16.21 -1.06 15.63
N LYS A 119 16.78 -0.08 16.34
CA LYS A 119 17.53 -0.34 17.58
C LYS A 119 16.62 -0.87 18.68
N GLU A 120 15.49 -0.19 18.93
CA GLU A 120 14.50 -0.60 19.92
C GLU A 120 13.86 -1.95 19.59
N TRP A 121 13.57 -2.18 18.31
CA TRP A 121 13.02 -3.45 17.86
C TRP A 121 14.02 -4.59 18.09
N ARG A 122 15.32 -4.38 17.79
CA ARG A 122 16.37 -5.38 18.06
C ARG A 122 16.58 -5.64 19.54
N SER A 123 16.50 -4.61 20.39
CA SER A 123 16.63 -4.81 21.85
C SER A 123 15.46 -5.60 22.41
N ARG A 124 14.24 -5.43 21.85
CA ARG A 124 13.06 -6.23 22.21
C ARG A 124 13.07 -7.64 21.61
N ASN A 125 13.85 -7.86 20.54
CA ASN A 125 13.89 -9.12 19.80
C ASN A 125 15.35 -9.63 19.66
N PRO A 126 16.06 -9.89 20.77
CA PRO A 126 17.48 -10.23 20.75
C PRO A 126 17.76 -11.53 19.97
N ASP A 127 16.88 -12.52 20.11
CA ASP A 127 17.03 -13.82 19.45
C ASP A 127 16.47 -13.86 18.04
N TYR A 128 15.80 -12.80 17.55
CA TYR A 128 15.20 -12.82 16.23
C TYR A 128 16.22 -13.17 15.15
N ASN A 129 17.42 -12.59 15.23
CA ASN A 129 18.44 -12.85 14.23
C ASN A 129 18.89 -14.32 14.26
N LYS A 130 19.05 -14.90 15.45
CA LYS A 130 19.43 -16.31 15.64
C LYS A 130 18.34 -17.27 15.13
N ILE A 131 17.08 -17.01 15.49
CA ILE A 131 15.91 -17.79 15.06
C ILE A 131 15.73 -17.68 13.54
N TRP A 132 15.80 -16.47 13.00
CA TRP A 132 15.69 -16.21 11.57
C TRP A 132 16.80 -16.90 10.78
N LEU A 133 18.05 -16.83 11.25
CA LEU A 133 19.20 -17.48 10.63
C LEU A 133 19.02 -19.01 10.61
N LYS A 134 18.60 -19.59 11.73
CA LYS A 134 18.33 -21.04 11.84
C LYS A 134 17.23 -21.48 10.87
N ALA A 135 16.13 -20.73 10.77
CA ALA A 135 15.04 -21.01 9.84
C ALA A 135 15.49 -20.86 8.38
N TYR A 136 16.27 -19.81 8.08
CA TYR A 136 16.83 -19.59 6.75
C TYR A 136 17.77 -20.74 6.35
N TYR A 137 18.59 -21.21 7.28
CA TYR A 137 19.51 -22.33 7.07
C TYR A 137 18.79 -23.63 6.77
N LYS A 138 17.70 -23.91 7.48
CA LYS A 138 16.85 -25.06 7.21
C LYS A 138 16.16 -24.96 5.84
N LYS A 139 15.74 -23.77 5.42
CA LYS A 139 14.98 -23.57 4.18
C LYS A 139 15.87 -23.57 2.92
N TYR A 140 17.09 -23.08 3.02
CA TYR A 140 17.99 -22.90 1.86
C TYR A 140 19.42 -23.42 2.13
N PRO A 141 19.61 -24.72 2.43
CA PRO A 141 20.93 -25.27 2.77
C PRO A 141 21.97 -25.06 1.66
N GLU A 142 21.58 -25.18 0.39
CA GLU A 142 22.49 -25.03 -0.75
C GLU A 142 23.10 -23.64 -0.88
N ARG A 143 22.31 -22.59 -0.62
CA ARG A 143 22.79 -21.20 -0.70
C ARG A 143 23.89 -20.94 0.33
N ILE A 144 23.85 -21.62 1.47
CA ILE A 144 24.86 -21.49 2.52
C ILE A 144 26.11 -22.26 2.16
N ARG A 145 25.96 -23.48 1.64
CA ARG A 145 27.10 -24.25 1.10
C ARG A 145 27.83 -23.46 0.03
N GLU A 146 27.08 -22.84 -0.89
CA GLU A 146 27.66 -21.99 -1.94
C GLU A 146 28.37 -20.76 -1.36
N TYR A 147 27.73 -20.05 -0.43
CA TYR A 147 28.35 -18.90 0.25
C TYR A 147 29.65 -19.30 0.96
N GLN A 148 29.64 -20.39 1.73
CA GLN A 148 30.82 -20.90 2.44
C GLN A 148 31.93 -21.29 1.46
N ARG A 149 31.61 -22.00 0.39
CA ARG A 149 32.58 -22.33 -0.68
C ARG A 149 33.21 -21.07 -1.24
N ARG A 150 32.41 -20.07 -1.63
CA ARG A 150 32.90 -18.78 -2.17
C ARG A 150 33.76 -18.03 -1.17
N TYR A 151 33.36 -17.99 0.09
CA TYR A 151 34.11 -17.34 1.16
C TYR A 151 35.50 -17.98 1.36
N TRP A 152 35.55 -19.32 1.44
CA TRP A 152 36.81 -20.05 1.62
C TRP A 152 37.70 -20.00 0.38
N LEU A 153 37.12 -20.11 -0.83
CA LEU A 153 37.85 -19.89 -2.09
C LEU A 153 38.50 -18.50 -2.13
N LYS A 154 37.75 -17.45 -1.80
CA LYS A 154 38.27 -16.09 -1.77
C LYS A 154 39.39 -15.94 -0.74
N ARG A 155 39.22 -16.52 0.45
CA ARG A 155 40.23 -16.47 1.52
C ARG A 155 41.52 -17.21 1.13
N ALA A 156 41.41 -18.37 0.48
CA ALA A 156 42.56 -19.13 -0.01
C ALA A 156 43.32 -18.36 -1.10
N MET A 157 42.61 -17.75 -2.05
CA MET A 157 43.24 -16.94 -3.10
C MET A 157 43.97 -15.72 -2.54
N SER A 158 43.38 -15.02 -1.56
CA SER A 158 44.02 -13.86 -0.91
C SER A 158 45.23 -14.21 -0.03
N GLN A 159 45.43 -15.47 0.36
CA GLN A 159 46.63 -15.91 1.06
C GLN A 159 47.74 -16.38 0.12
N GLY A 160 47.44 -16.63 -1.16
CA GLY A 160 48.41 -17.06 -2.17
C GLY A 160 49.10 -15.92 -2.93
N GLU A 161 48.57 -14.70 -2.92
CA GLU A 161 49.13 -13.52 -3.61
C GLU A 161 50.15 -12.72 -2.76
N GLY A 162 50.50 -13.21 -1.57
CA GLY A 162 51.41 -12.55 -0.63
C GLY A 162 52.67 -13.36 -0.29
N GLY A 163 53.09 -14.28 -1.16
CA GLY A 163 54.31 -15.09 -1.02
C GLY A 163 55.35 -14.76 -2.07
#